data_AF-A0A5C8P1H5-F1
#
_entry.id   AF-A0A5C8P1H5-F1
#
_cell.length_a   1.000
_cell.length_b   1.000
_cell.length_c   1.000
_cell.angle_alpha   90.00
_cell.angle_beta   90.00
_cell.angle_gamma   90.00
#
_symmetry.space_group_name_H-M   'P 1'
#
loop_
_entity.id
_entity.type
_entity.pdbx_description
1 polymer ?
#
loop_
_entity_poly.entity_id
_entity_poly.type
_entity_poly.pdbx_seq_one_letter_code
_entity_poly.pdbx_strand_id
1 'polypeptide(L)'
;MNALPAGRALAAVALLALSSAGFAQSADVDYGKAEYVNNCSGCHGPAGKGDGHFKQFLTMPPADLTTLARRNGGVFPAEHIYQIIDGRKAVRGHGTGEMPIWGRDYQAQARAMSRFGTVSEEAYVRNSINLLVEYIYRLQEQ
;
A
#
# COMPACT_ATOMS: atom_id res chain seq x y z
N MET A 1 62.80 -11.03 -34.05
CA MET A 1 61.43 -11.52 -33.76
C MET A 1 61.25 -11.45 -32.26
N ASN A 2 60.63 -10.38 -31.72
CA ASN A 2 60.46 -10.23 -30.27
C ASN A 2 59.02 -10.56 -29.89
N ALA A 3 58.86 -11.59 -29.06
CA ALA A 3 57.59 -11.99 -28.46
C ALA A 3 57.17 -10.96 -27.41
N LEU A 4 55.92 -10.52 -27.46
CA LEU A 4 55.31 -9.64 -26.46
C LEU A 4 55.11 -10.40 -25.13
N PRO A 5 55.35 -9.79 -23.96
CA PRO A 5 55.20 -10.47 -22.67
C PRO A 5 53.72 -10.61 -22.30
N ALA A 6 53.28 -11.85 -22.09
CA ALA A 6 51.92 -12.24 -21.70
C ALA A 6 51.42 -11.65 -20.36
N GLY A 7 52.27 -10.96 -19.60
CA GLY A 7 51.96 -10.46 -18.25
C GLY A 7 51.03 -9.24 -18.20
N ARG A 8 50.91 -8.45 -19.27
CA ARG A 8 50.07 -7.23 -19.26
C ARG A 8 48.59 -7.52 -19.54
N ALA A 9 48.28 -8.66 -20.15
CA ALA A 9 46.90 -9.03 -20.50
C ALA A 9 46.09 -9.51 -19.28
N LEU A 10 46.74 -10.13 -18.29
CA LEU A 10 46.05 -10.72 -17.13
C LEU A 10 45.58 -9.68 -16.10
N ALA A 11 46.28 -8.56 -15.95
CA ALA A 11 45.91 -7.51 -15.00
C ALA A 11 44.62 -6.75 -15.40
N ALA A 12 44.35 -6.64 -16.71
CA ALA A 12 43.15 -5.97 -17.21
C ALA A 12 41.86 -6.79 -16.96
N VAL A 13 41.96 -8.12 -16.90
CA VAL A 13 40.80 -9.00 -16.68
C VAL A 13 40.34 -9.01 -15.22
N ALA A 14 41.27 -8.89 -14.26
CA ALA A 14 40.95 -8.91 -12.83
C ALA A 14 40.22 -7.63 -12.35
N LEU A 15 40.46 -6.49 -13.00
CA LEU A 15 39.81 -5.21 -12.65
C LEU A 15 38.38 -5.07 -13.22
N LEU A 16 38.00 -5.91 -14.19
CA LEU A 16 36.63 -5.92 -14.75
C LEU A 16 35.65 -6.79 -13.96
N ALA A 17 36.15 -7.67 -13.08
CA ALA A 17 35.32 -8.61 -12.32
C ALA A 17 34.76 -8.05 -11.00
N LEU A 18 35.24 -6.89 -10.53
CA LEU A 18 34.79 -6.27 -9.27
C LEU A 18 33.64 -5.27 -9.44
N SER A 19 33.23 -4.98 -10.69
CA SER A 19 32.24 -3.93 -10.99
C SER A 19 30.79 -4.42 -11.01
N SER A 20 30.52 -5.71 -10.77
CA SER A 20 29.19 -6.33 -10.94
C SER A 20 28.39 -6.51 -9.63
N ALA A 21 28.89 -6.08 -8.48
CA ALA A 21 28.21 -6.26 -7.19
C ALA A 21 27.34 -5.06 -6.75
N GLY A 22 26.94 -4.19 -7.68
CA GLY A 22 26.16 -2.99 -7.41
C GLY A 22 24.75 -3.03 -7.98
N PHE A 23 23.99 -4.11 -7.78
CA PHE A 23 22.54 -4.04 -7.97
C PHE A 23 21.98 -3.19 -6.82
N ALA A 24 21.76 -1.90 -7.08
CA ALA A 24 20.93 -1.07 -6.22
C ALA A 24 19.54 -1.71 -6.19
N GLN A 25 19.25 -2.46 -5.13
CA GLN A 25 17.90 -2.94 -4.87
C GLN A 25 17.09 -1.70 -4.50
N SER A 26 16.41 -1.12 -5.49
CA SER A 26 15.39 -0.11 -5.25
C SER A 26 14.46 -0.70 -4.20
N ALA A 27 14.45 -0.13 -2.99
CA ALA A 27 13.48 -0.52 -2.00
C ALA A 27 12.10 -0.34 -2.63
N ASP A 28 11.40 -1.44 -2.87
CA ASP A 28 10.09 -1.39 -3.48
C ASP A 28 9.18 -0.56 -2.57
N VAL A 29 8.59 0.50 -3.11
CA VAL A 29 7.76 1.40 -2.31
C VAL A 29 6.45 0.67 -2.06
N ASP A 30 6.19 0.34 -0.80
CA ASP A 30 4.92 -0.26 -0.39
C ASP A 30 3.84 0.82 -0.37
N TYR A 31 3.26 1.09 -1.54
CA TYR A 31 2.22 2.11 -1.71
C TYR A 31 0.97 1.80 -0.88
N GLY A 32 0.60 0.52 -0.72
CA GLY A 32 -0.54 0.12 0.12
C GLY A 32 -0.33 0.47 1.59
N LYS A 33 0.87 0.20 2.11
CA LYS A 33 1.26 0.61 3.47
C LYS A 33 1.30 2.14 3.61
N ALA A 34 1.86 2.85 2.63
CA ALA A 34 1.94 4.30 2.69
C ALA A 34 0.54 4.93 2.73
N GLU A 35 -0.37 4.48 1.86
CA GLU A 35 -1.78 4.90 1.86
C GLU A 35 -2.46 4.58 3.19
N TYR A 36 -2.21 3.40 3.76
CA TYR A 36 -2.78 3.01 5.04
C TYR A 36 -2.30 3.91 6.19
N VAL A 37 -1.01 4.20 6.24
CA VAL A 37 -0.44 5.09 7.26
C VAL A 37 -1.08 6.48 7.17
N ASN A 38 -1.21 7.01 5.95
CA ASN A 38 -1.73 8.36 5.74
C ASN A 38 -3.22 8.49 6.05
N ASN A 39 -4.03 7.47 5.74
CA ASN A 39 -5.48 7.59 5.76
C ASN A 39 -6.14 6.76 6.88
N CYS A 40 -5.62 5.59 7.21
CA CYS A 40 -6.30 4.61 8.06
C CYS A 40 -5.71 4.52 9.49
N SER A 41 -4.40 4.69 9.62
CA SER A 41 -3.68 4.43 10.88
C SER A 41 -4.09 5.36 12.03
N GLY A 42 -4.63 6.54 11.73
CA GLY A 42 -5.10 7.48 12.75
C GLY A 42 -6.20 6.89 13.64
N CYS A 43 -7.08 6.07 13.07
CA CYS A 43 -8.18 5.40 13.77
C CYS A 43 -7.86 3.94 14.05
N HIS A 44 -7.34 3.21 13.05
CA HIS A 44 -7.09 1.78 13.18
C HIS A 44 -5.72 1.42 13.79
N GLY A 45 -4.87 2.42 14.04
CA GLY A 45 -3.50 2.22 14.55
C GLY A 45 -2.53 1.78 13.46
N PRO A 46 -1.22 1.95 13.65
CA PRO A 46 -0.21 1.57 12.65
C PRO A 46 -0.15 0.05 12.40
N ALA A 47 -0.59 -0.76 13.35
CA ALA A 47 -0.65 -2.21 13.25
C ALA A 47 -2.04 -2.74 12.89
N GLY A 48 -3.04 -1.88 12.67
CA GLY A 48 -4.41 -2.28 12.34
C GLY A 48 -5.26 -2.78 13.49
N LYS A 49 -4.84 -2.62 14.75
CA LYS A 49 -5.53 -3.21 15.91
C LYS A 49 -6.72 -2.40 16.45
N GLY A 50 -7.10 -1.32 15.79
CA GLY A 50 -8.17 -0.44 16.26
C GLY A 50 -7.75 0.41 17.47
N ASP A 51 -6.45 0.71 17.58
CA ASP A 51 -5.82 1.44 18.69
C ASP A 51 -5.19 2.78 18.25
N GLY A 52 -5.67 3.34 17.14
CA GLY A 52 -5.24 4.65 16.66
C GLY A 52 -5.60 5.77 17.64
N HIS A 53 -4.84 6.87 17.59
CA HIS A 53 -4.98 8.01 18.50
C HIS A 53 -6.37 8.65 18.50
N PHE A 54 -7.14 8.51 17.41
CA PHE A 54 -8.51 8.99 17.33
C PHE A 54 -9.54 8.12 18.06
N LYS A 55 -9.21 6.88 18.42
CA LYS A 55 -10.13 5.91 19.06
C LYS A 55 -10.93 6.52 20.22
N GLN A 56 -10.29 7.33 21.05
CA GLN A 56 -10.91 7.94 22.24
C GLN A 56 -11.98 8.99 21.93
N PHE A 57 -12.03 9.50 20.70
CA PHE A 57 -12.98 10.52 20.25
C PHE A 57 -14.14 9.93 19.45
N LEU A 58 -14.15 8.60 19.22
CA LEU A 58 -15.15 7.93 18.40
C LEU A 58 -16.22 7.29 19.28
N THR A 59 -17.46 7.38 18.83
CA THR A 59 -18.61 6.76 19.51
C THR A 59 -18.55 5.25 19.37
N MET A 60 -18.08 4.77 18.22
CA MET A 60 -17.84 3.36 17.95
C MET A 60 -16.34 3.10 17.80
N PRO A 61 -15.77 2.13 18.53
CA PRO A 61 -14.35 1.83 18.37
C PRO A 61 -14.06 1.31 16.96
N PRO A 62 -12.95 1.75 16.32
CA PRO A 62 -12.51 1.20 15.05
C PRO A 62 -12.29 -0.31 15.15
N ALA A 63 -12.66 -1.04 14.10
CA ALA A 63 -12.47 -2.48 14.06
C ALA A 63 -10.98 -2.85 14.10
N ASP A 64 -10.67 -3.96 14.77
CA ASP A 64 -9.38 -4.64 14.66
C ASP A 64 -9.28 -5.32 13.28
N LEU A 65 -8.54 -4.68 12.38
CA LEU A 65 -8.37 -5.12 11.00
C LEU A 65 -7.53 -6.39 10.90
N THR A 66 -6.73 -6.79 11.88
CA THR A 66 -5.89 -8.00 11.79
C THR A 66 -6.70 -9.30 11.90
N THR A 67 -7.98 -9.19 12.25
CA THR A 67 -8.83 -10.34 12.62
C THR A 67 -9.99 -10.57 11.67
N LEU A 68 -10.03 -9.86 10.54
CA LEU A 68 -11.15 -9.87 9.59
C LEU A 68 -11.38 -11.25 8.99
N ALA A 69 -10.30 -11.92 8.53
CA ALA A 69 -10.39 -13.27 7.98
C ALA A 69 -10.90 -14.26 9.03
N ARG A 70 -10.33 -14.24 10.24
CA ARG A 70 -10.74 -15.12 11.35
C ARG A 70 -12.22 -14.94 11.72
N ARG A 71 -12.69 -13.69 11.78
CA ARG A 71 -14.10 -13.36 12.04
C ARG A 71 -15.04 -13.73 10.88
N ASN A 72 -14.50 -13.95 9.70
CA ASN A 72 -15.22 -14.35 8.49
C ASN A 72 -14.89 -15.80 8.07
N GLY A 73 -14.79 -16.72 9.05
CA GLY A 73 -14.62 -18.15 8.78
C GLY A 73 -13.29 -18.53 8.12
N GLY A 74 -12.25 -17.72 8.32
CA GLY A 74 -10.92 -17.91 7.73
C GLY A 74 -10.75 -17.30 6.33
N VAL A 75 -11.82 -16.72 5.75
CA VAL A 75 -11.77 -16.11 4.42
C VAL A 75 -11.69 -14.60 4.54
N PHE A 76 -10.69 -13.97 3.91
CA PHE A 76 -10.59 -12.51 3.90
C PHE A 76 -11.68 -11.88 3.01
N PRO A 77 -12.55 -11.00 3.53
CA PRO A 77 -13.70 -10.48 2.79
C PRO A 77 -13.32 -9.27 1.91
N ALA A 78 -12.42 -9.47 0.94
CA ALA A 78 -11.82 -8.40 0.13
C ALA A 78 -12.84 -7.45 -0.53
N GLU A 79 -13.86 -8.00 -1.20
CA GLU A 79 -14.88 -7.19 -1.88
C GLU A 79 -15.70 -6.34 -0.91
N HIS A 80 -16.05 -6.89 0.25
CA HIS A 80 -16.79 -6.13 1.26
C HIS A 80 -15.95 -4.96 1.80
N ILE A 81 -14.66 -5.21 2.05
CA ILE A 81 -13.71 -4.17 2.50
C ILE A 81 -13.52 -3.10 1.42
N TYR A 82 -13.38 -3.50 0.15
CA TYR A 82 -13.31 -2.57 -0.98
C TYR A 82 -14.51 -1.62 -0.98
N GLN A 83 -15.72 -2.17 -0.87
CA GLN A 83 -16.96 -1.39 -0.87
C GLN A 83 -17.03 -0.42 0.32
N ILE A 84 -16.58 -0.86 1.49
CA ILE A 84 -16.49 -0.06 2.72
C ILE A 84 -15.56 1.14 2.50
N ILE A 85 -14.35 0.91 1.98
CA ILE A 85 -13.36 1.97 1.74
C ILE A 85 -13.84 2.92 0.65
N ASP A 86 -14.43 2.40 -0.43
CA ASP A 86 -15.00 3.24 -1.49
C ASP A 86 -16.08 4.16 -0.89
N GLY A 87 -17.08 3.58 -0.22
CA GLY A 87 -18.14 4.30 0.48
C GLY A 87 -19.04 5.20 -0.38
N ARG A 88 -18.76 5.36 -1.69
CA ARG A 88 -19.61 6.15 -2.61
C ARG A 88 -20.97 5.48 -2.82
N LYS A 89 -21.04 4.16 -2.67
CA LYS A 89 -22.28 3.40 -2.54
C LYS A 89 -22.52 3.12 -1.05
N ALA A 90 -23.74 3.31 -0.56
CA ALA A 90 -24.06 3.05 0.84
C ALA A 90 -23.78 1.59 1.20
N VAL A 91 -22.88 1.35 2.15
CA VAL A 91 -22.59 0.01 2.68
C VAL A 91 -23.23 -0.12 4.05
N ARG A 92 -24.05 -1.17 4.23
CA ARG A 92 -24.64 -1.52 5.53
C ARG A 92 -23.52 -1.97 6.45
N GLY A 93 -23.18 -1.17 7.48
CA GLY A 93 -22.20 -1.57 8.49
C GLY A 93 -21.32 -0.45 9.04
N HIS A 94 -21.25 0.70 8.36
CA HIS A 94 -20.60 1.90 8.90
C HIS A 94 -21.68 2.82 9.46
N GLY A 95 -21.93 2.71 10.77
CA GLY A 95 -22.87 3.58 11.49
C GLY A 95 -22.19 4.90 11.85
N THR A 96 -22.87 6.02 11.56
CA THR A 96 -22.38 7.41 11.64
C THR A 96 -21.12 7.68 10.81
N GLY A 97 -21.03 8.83 10.14
CA GLY A 97 -19.96 9.18 9.20
C GLY A 97 -18.58 9.42 9.83
N GLU A 98 -18.18 8.59 10.80
CA GLU A 98 -16.88 8.63 11.47
C GLU A 98 -15.76 8.09 10.56
N MET A 99 -16.05 7.09 9.71
CA MET A 99 -15.10 6.68 8.68
C MET A 99 -15.29 7.54 7.41
N PRO A 100 -14.22 8.18 6.89
CA PRO A 100 -14.29 8.97 5.67
C PRO A 100 -14.72 8.13 4.46
N ILE A 101 -15.32 8.81 3.48
CA ILE A 101 -15.66 8.20 2.19
C ILE A 101 -14.44 8.32 1.27
N TRP A 102 -13.46 7.44 1.48
CA TRP A 102 -12.16 7.52 0.78
C TRP A 102 -12.29 7.47 -0.73
N GLY A 103 -13.29 6.79 -1.29
CA GLY A 103 -13.56 6.82 -2.73
C GLY A 103 -13.81 8.24 -3.27
N ARG A 104 -14.43 9.14 -2.49
CA ARG A 104 -14.60 10.55 -2.88
C ARG A 104 -13.29 11.33 -2.75
N ASP A 105 -12.51 11.07 -1.70
CA ASP A 105 -11.23 11.74 -1.48
C ASP A 105 -10.24 11.38 -2.59
N TYR A 106 -10.15 10.10 -2.96
CA TYR A 106 -9.35 9.66 -4.10
C TYR A 106 -9.87 10.22 -5.42
N GLN A 107 -11.17 10.38 -5.60
CA GLN A 107 -11.72 11.03 -6.79
C GLN A 107 -11.31 12.50 -6.85
N ALA A 108 -11.33 13.22 -5.72
CA ALA A 108 -10.88 14.60 -5.65
C ALA A 108 -9.37 14.73 -5.91
N GLN A 109 -8.56 13.82 -5.37
CA GLN A 109 -7.13 13.75 -5.65
C GLN A 109 -6.87 13.47 -7.13
N ALA A 110 -7.55 12.50 -7.72
CA ALA A 110 -7.46 12.19 -9.14
C ALA A 110 -7.77 13.41 -10.00
N ARG A 111 -8.87 14.14 -9.71
CA ARG A 111 -9.21 15.39 -10.40
C ARG A 111 -8.11 16.43 -10.29
N ALA A 112 -7.50 16.58 -9.12
CA ALA A 112 -6.41 17.53 -8.91
C ALA A 112 -5.16 17.16 -9.73
N MET A 113 -4.85 15.87 -9.86
CA MET A 113 -3.74 15.39 -10.70
C MET A 113 -4.04 15.46 -12.19
N SER A 114 -5.27 15.12 -12.60
CA SER A 114 -5.70 15.14 -14.00
C SER A 114 -5.81 16.56 -14.56
N ARG A 115 -5.76 17.60 -13.72
CA ARG A 115 -5.51 18.98 -14.18
C ARG A 115 -4.20 19.13 -14.96
N PHE A 116 -3.30 18.16 -14.88
CA PHE A 116 -2.01 18.14 -15.54
C PHE A 116 -1.74 16.83 -16.34
N GLY A 117 -2.73 15.95 -16.58
CA GLY A 117 -2.53 14.67 -17.27
C GLY A 117 -3.81 13.89 -17.64
N THR A 118 -3.65 12.67 -18.20
CA THR A 118 -4.75 11.82 -18.75
C THR A 118 -5.25 10.72 -17.81
N VAL A 119 -4.97 10.81 -16.50
CA VAL A 119 -5.34 9.76 -15.56
C VAL A 119 -6.86 9.66 -15.43
N SER A 120 -7.41 8.48 -15.71
CA SER A 120 -8.83 8.19 -15.44
C SER A 120 -9.07 8.23 -13.93
N GLU A 121 -10.00 9.08 -13.49
CA GLU A 121 -10.38 9.19 -12.08
C GLU A 121 -10.75 7.83 -11.48
N GLU A 122 -11.58 7.06 -12.20
CA GLU A 122 -12.01 5.75 -11.72
C GLU A 122 -10.89 4.72 -11.67
N ALA A 123 -9.92 4.78 -12.58
CA ALA A 123 -8.76 3.90 -12.52
C ALA A 123 -7.89 4.23 -11.30
N TYR A 124 -7.70 5.52 -11.01
CA TYR A 124 -6.96 5.96 -9.83
C TYR A 124 -7.66 5.51 -8.54
N VAL A 125 -8.97 5.80 -8.40
CA VAL A 125 -9.75 5.40 -7.23
C VAL A 125 -9.68 3.88 -7.02
N ARG A 126 -9.90 3.10 -8.07
CA ARG A 126 -9.84 1.64 -7.98
C ARG A 126 -8.46 1.14 -7.55
N ASN A 127 -7.39 1.71 -8.10
CA ASN A 127 -6.03 1.31 -7.77
C ASN A 127 -5.69 1.63 -6.31
N SER A 128 -6.00 2.83 -5.83
CA SER A 128 -5.74 3.22 -4.44
C SER A 128 -6.46 2.33 -3.44
N ILE A 129 -7.74 2.03 -3.69
CA ILE A 129 -8.52 1.13 -2.82
C ILE A 129 -7.96 -0.30 -2.86
N ASN A 130 -7.60 -0.82 -4.04
CA ASN A 130 -7.01 -2.15 -4.16
C ASN A 130 -5.69 -2.29 -3.39
N LEU A 131 -4.84 -1.25 -3.43
CA LEU A 131 -3.60 -1.21 -2.66
C LEU A 131 -3.86 -1.24 -1.15
N LEU A 132 -4.89 -0.53 -0.66
CA LEU A 132 -5.32 -0.62 0.73
C LEU A 132 -5.87 -2.00 1.10
N VAL A 133 -6.73 -2.58 0.25
CA VAL A 133 -7.30 -3.92 0.48
C VAL A 133 -6.20 -4.98 0.54
N GLU A 134 -5.20 -4.89 -0.34
CA GLU A 134 -4.02 -5.76 -0.32
C GLU A 134 -3.21 -5.60 0.96
N TYR A 135 -2.96 -4.35 1.39
CA TYR A 135 -2.22 -4.12 2.62
C TYR A 135 -2.98 -4.64 3.85
N ILE A 136 -4.29 -4.41 3.93
CA ILE A 136 -5.15 -4.93 5.00
C ILE A 136 -5.16 -6.46 4.99
N TYR A 137 -5.10 -7.10 3.82
CA TYR A 137 -4.93 -8.55 3.72
C TYR A 137 -3.60 -9.01 4.34
N ARG A 138 -2.49 -8.29 4.11
CA ARG A 138 -1.19 -8.59 4.74
C ARG A 138 -1.15 -8.36 6.25
N LEU A 139 -2.10 -7.60 6.81
CA LEU A 139 -2.24 -7.42 8.26
C LEU A 139 -2.93 -8.59 8.97
N GLN A 140 -3.52 -9.55 8.25
CA GLN A 140 -4.27 -10.64 8.89
C GLN A 140 -3.35 -11.51 9.76
N GLU A 141 -3.70 -11.64 11.04
CA GLU A 141 -3.12 -12.62 11.96
C GLU A 141 -3.86 -13.95 11.75
N GLN A 142 -3.10 -15.05 11.58
CA GLN A 142 -3.65 -16.40 11.40
C GLN A 142 -4.48 -16.85 12.62
#